data_AF-A0A9N9DCU4-F1
#
_entry.id   AF-A0A9N9DCU4-F1
#
_cell.length_a   1.000
_cell.length_b   1.000
_cell.length_c   1.000
_cell.angle_alpha   90.00
_cell.angle_beta   90.00
_cell.angle_gamma   90.00
#
_symmetry.space_group_name_H-M   'P 1'
#
loop_
_entity.id
_entity.type
_entity.pdbx_description
1 polymer ?
#
loop_
_entity_poly.entity_id
_entity_poly.type
_entity_poly.pdbx_seq_one_letter_code
_entity_poly.pdbx_strand_id
1 'polypeptide(L)'
;MNKCLDAEPQNRPTAKELANTLEQFRNNCYNDQTELYKQVKEINNSGKNSNQVITTRLSYQTHKQAIYSCQLLKYHNLPKPLNAKSVVT
;
A
#
# COMPACT_ATOMS: atom_id res chain seq x y z
N MET A 1 -3.74 -4.43 -2.34
CA MET A 1 -3.27 -3.39 -1.39
C MET A 1 -4.40 -2.77 -0.57
N ASN A 2 -5.54 -2.42 -1.17
CA ASN A 2 -6.63 -1.69 -0.52
C ASN A 2 -7.15 -2.32 0.79
N LYS A 3 -7.13 -3.65 0.90
CA LYS A 3 -7.52 -4.36 2.14
C LYS A 3 -6.63 -4.00 3.35
N CYS A 4 -5.34 -3.72 3.13
CA CYS A 4 -4.43 -3.28 4.20
C CYS A 4 -4.73 -1.86 4.70
N LEU A 5 -5.44 -1.08 3.89
CA LEU A 5 -5.82 0.31 4.17
C LEU A 5 -7.27 0.43 4.66
N ASP A 6 -7.94 -0.70 4.96
CA ASP A 6 -9.29 -0.67 5.50
C ASP A 6 -9.29 0.01 6.87
N ALA A 7 -10.24 0.91 7.11
CA ALA A 7 -10.33 1.60 8.38
C ALA A 7 -10.57 0.63 9.55
N GLU A 8 -11.38 -0.39 9.30
CA GLU A 8 -11.77 -1.38 10.28
C GLU A 8 -10.68 -2.46 10.41
N PRO A 9 -10.05 -2.63 11.59
CA PRO A 9 -8.95 -3.58 11.77
C PRO A 9 -9.30 -5.02 11.39
N GLN A 10 -10.54 -5.43 11.64
CA GLN A 10 -11.06 -6.78 11.32
C GLN A 10 -11.15 -7.06 9.83
N ASN A 11 -11.18 -6.03 8.97
CA ASN A 11 -11.19 -6.19 7.53
C ASN A 11 -9.78 -6.26 6.93
N ARG A 12 -8.75 -5.93 7.74
CA ARG A 12 -7.35 -5.97 7.29
C ARG A 12 -6.85 -7.42 7.30
N PRO A 13 -6.01 -7.80 6.32
CA PRO A 13 -5.35 -9.09 6.37
C PRO A 13 -4.42 -9.16 7.58
N THR A 14 -4.33 -10.33 8.17
CA THR A 14 -3.29 -10.64 9.15
C THR A 14 -1.91 -10.63 8.49
N ALA A 15 -0.86 -10.45 9.30
CA ALA A 15 0.51 -10.53 8.81
C ALA A 15 0.80 -11.87 8.10
N LYS A 16 0.23 -12.97 8.58
CA LYS A 16 0.37 -14.31 7.98
C LYS A 16 -0.29 -14.39 6.59
N GLU A 17 -1.52 -13.91 6.46
CA GLU A 17 -2.22 -13.90 5.15
C GLU A 17 -1.50 -13.03 4.13
N LEU A 18 -0.97 -11.89 4.57
CA LEU A 18 -0.18 -11.01 3.71
C LEU A 18 1.11 -11.69 3.26
N ALA A 19 1.84 -12.34 4.18
CA ALA A 19 3.07 -13.08 3.86
C ALA A 19 2.81 -14.18 2.82
N ASN A 20 1.76 -14.99 3.02
CA ASN A 20 1.37 -16.04 2.07
C ASN A 20 1.02 -15.46 0.68
N THR A 21 0.30 -14.34 0.65
CA THR A 21 -0.07 -13.67 -0.61
C THR A 21 1.18 -13.16 -1.36
N LEU A 22 2.12 -12.55 -0.63
CA LEU A 22 3.38 -12.07 -1.21
C LEU A 22 4.25 -13.21 -1.72
N GLU A 23 4.29 -14.34 -1.01
CA GLU A 23 4.99 -15.54 -1.46
C GLU A 23 4.39 -16.11 -2.75
N GLN A 24 3.06 -16.17 -2.86
CA GLN A 24 2.39 -16.56 -4.11
C GLN A 24 2.72 -15.62 -5.27
N PHE A 25 2.71 -14.30 -5.05
CA PHE A 25 3.11 -13.35 -6.08
C PHE A 25 4.57 -13.54 -6.49
N ARG A 26 5.48 -13.76 -5.54
CA ARG A 26 6.88 -14.05 -5.83
C ARG A 26 7.00 -15.29 -6.73
N ASN A 27 6.29 -16.37 -6.42
CA ASN A 27 6.32 -17.59 -7.23
C ASN A 27 5.74 -17.36 -8.63
N ASN A 28 4.62 -16.63 -8.73
CA ASN A 28 4.00 -16.30 -10.00
C ASN A 28 4.92 -15.43 -10.88
N CYS A 29 5.70 -14.52 -10.29
CA CYS A 29 6.70 -13.72 -11.01
C CYS A 29 7.82 -14.54 -11.69
N TYR A 30 7.94 -15.84 -11.41
CA TYR A 30 8.89 -16.74 -12.10
C TYR A 30 8.19 -17.77 -13.00
N ASN A 31 6.86 -17.79 -13.03
CA ASN A 31 6.08 -18.70 -13.85
C ASN A 31 5.55 -17.97 -15.08
N ASP A 32 6.08 -18.31 -16.26
CA ASP A 32 5.78 -17.67 -17.54
C ASP A 32 4.35 -17.87 -18.04
N GLN A 33 3.63 -18.83 -17.48
CA GLN A 33 2.22 -19.06 -17.74
C GLN A 33 1.32 -18.07 -17.00
N THR A 34 1.81 -17.46 -15.91
CA THR A 34 1.00 -16.55 -15.10
C THR A 34 0.84 -15.18 -15.75
N GLU A 35 -0.31 -14.57 -15.49
CA GLU A 35 -0.60 -13.21 -15.94
C GLU A 35 0.40 -12.19 -15.38
N LEU A 36 0.81 -12.35 -14.12
CA LEU A 36 1.77 -11.47 -13.46
C LEU A 36 3.12 -11.44 -14.17
N TYR A 37 3.65 -12.61 -14.56
CA TYR A 37 4.90 -12.69 -15.31
C TYR A 37 4.80 -11.99 -16.66
N LYS A 38 3.69 -12.19 -17.39
CA LYS A 38 3.46 -11.56 -18.70
C LYS A 38 3.47 -10.04 -18.58
N GLN A 39 2.74 -9.49 -17.60
CA GLN A 39 2.70 -8.05 -17.35
C GLN A 39 4.09 -7.49 -16.98
N VAL A 40 4.85 -8.17 -16.13
CA VAL A 40 6.23 -7.77 -15.79
C VAL A 40 7.13 -7.77 -17.03
N LYS A 41 7.02 -8.81 -17.86
CA LYS A 41 7.80 -8.92 -19.11
C LYS A 41 7.44 -7.81 -20.11
N GLU A 42 6.15 -7.50 -20.26
CA GLU A 42 5.69 -6.39 -21.11
C GLU A 42 6.24 -5.05 -20.64
N ILE A 43 6.20 -4.76 -19.33
CA ILE A 43 6.75 -3.53 -18.76
C ILE A 43 8.26 -3.46 -19.00
N ASN A 44 9.00 -4.54 -18.75
CA ASN A 44 10.44 -4.61 -18.99
C ASN A 44 10.78 -4.38 -20.47
N ASN A 45 10.00 -4.95 -21.38
CA ASN A 45 10.18 -4.78 -22.82
C ASN A 45 9.77 -3.39 -23.32
N SER A 46 8.87 -2.70 -22.61
CA SER A 46 8.37 -1.38 -23.01
C SER A 46 9.42 -0.26 -22.91
N GLY A 47 10.60 -0.53 -22.33
CA GLY A 47 11.67 0.46 -22.14
C GLY A 47 11.30 1.61 -21.19
N LYS A 48 10.10 1.59 -20.61
CA LYS A 48 9.65 2.50 -19.56
C LYS A 48 10.37 2.12 -18.27
N ASN A 49 11.60 2.58 -18.13
CA ASN A 49 12.35 2.44 -16.89
C ASN A 49 11.54 3.09 -15.76
N SER A 50 11.03 2.26 -14.84
CA SER A 50 10.34 2.67 -13.59
C SER A 50 11.13 3.71 -12.77
N ASN A 51 12.42 3.86 -13.05
CA ASN A 51 13.31 4.87 -12.50
C ASN A 51 12.78 6.31 -12.64
N GLN A 52 11.89 6.61 -13.60
CA GLN A 52 11.30 7.94 -13.73
C GLN A 52 10.42 8.32 -12.52
N VAL A 53 9.90 7.34 -11.77
CA VAL A 53 9.14 7.57 -10.52
C VAL A 53 10.08 7.83 -9.34
N ILE A 54 11.29 7.27 -9.36
CA ILE A 54 12.30 7.44 -8.30
C ILE A 54 12.98 8.82 -8.41
N THR A 55 13.15 9.36 -9.62
CA THR A 55 13.80 10.68 -9.84
C THR A 55 12.89 11.88 -9.60
N THR A 56 11.58 11.72 -9.47
CA THR A 56 10.77 12.64 -8.64
C THR A 56 11.18 12.43 -7.19
N ARG A 57 12.40 12.89 -6.86
CA ARG A 57 12.88 13.08 -5.50
C ARG A 57 11.73 13.67 -4.72
N LEU A 58 11.26 12.92 -3.73
CA LEU A 58 10.29 13.40 -2.77
C LEU A 58 10.90 14.64 -2.08
N SER A 59 10.62 15.82 -2.62
CA SER A 59 10.92 17.09 -1.97
C SER A 59 9.90 17.22 -0.85
N TYR A 60 10.13 16.50 0.24
CA TYR A 60 9.28 16.56 1.42
C TYR A 60 9.40 17.96 2.03
N GLN A 61 8.48 18.83 1.66
CA GLN A 61 8.35 20.14 2.28
C GLN A 61 7.54 19.96 3.56
N THR A 62 8.21 20.04 4.71
CA THR A 62 7.54 20.01 6.00
C THR A 62 6.76 21.30 6.21
N HIS A 63 5.48 21.19 6.54
CA HIS A 63 4.68 22.35 6.89
C HIS A 63 5.17 22.95 8.22
N LYS A 64 5.31 24.27 8.33
CA LYS A 64 5.88 24.94 9.52
C LYS A 64 5.12 24.66 10.83
N GLN A 65 3.84 24.28 10.73
CA GLN A 65 3.00 23.94 11.89
C GLN A 65 2.89 22.42 12.14
N ALA A 66 3.51 21.59 11.30
CA ALA A 66 3.47 20.14 11.50
C ALA A 66 4.43 19.72 12.62
N ILE A 67 3.91 18.98 13.59
CA ILE A 67 4.67 18.40 14.69
C ILE A 67 4.96 16.94 14.32
N TYR A 68 6.23 16.63 14.04
CA TYR A 68 6.68 15.28 13.67
C TYR A 68 7.27 14.49 14.84
N SER A 69 7.21 15.02 16.06
CA SER A 69 7.60 14.30 17.26
C SER A 69 6.54 13.26 17.63
N CYS A 70 6.95 12.09 18.10
CA CYS A 70 6.04 11.09 18.65
C CYS A 70 5.27 11.69 19.84
N GLN A 71 3.98 11.94 19.64
CA GLN A 71 3.06 12.39 20.69
C GLN A 71 2.10 11.27 21.03
N LEU A 72 1.76 11.12 22.31
CA LEU A 72 0.75 10.15 22.74
C LEU A 72 -0.62 10.53 22.14
N LEU A 73 -1.13 9.66 21.28
CA LEU A 73 -2.41 9.87 20.61
C LEU A 73 -3.56 9.56 21.60
N LYS A 74 -4.44 10.54 21.86
CA LYS A 74 -5.63 10.36 22.70
C LYS A 74 -6.79 9.80 21.86
N TYR A 75 -6.98 8.49 21.86
CA TYR A 75 -7.95 7.80 20.99
C TYR A 75 -9.42 8.17 21.23
N HIS A 76 -9.79 8.57 22.46
CA HIS A 76 -11.19 8.78 22.86
C HIS A 76 -11.90 9.95 22.14
N ASN A 77 -11.15 10.90 21.56
CA ASN A 77 -11.70 12.08 20.89
C ASN A 77 -11.36 12.13 19.39
N LEU A 78 -10.92 11.02 18.78
CA LEU A 78 -10.59 11.02 17.37
C LEU A 78 -11.85 10.88 16.51
N PRO A 79 -11.98 11.65 15.41
CA PRO A 79 -13.07 11.47 14.48
C PRO A 79 -12.97 10.09 13.81
N LYS A 80 -14.11 9.59 13.33
CA LYS A 80 -14.13 8.33 12.59
C LYS A 80 -13.25 8.45 11.33
N PRO A 81 -12.46 7.42 11.01
CA PRO A 81 -11.67 7.40 9.79
C PRO A 81 -12.57 7.48 8.54
N LEU A 82 -12.16 8.28 7.56
CA LEU A 82 -12.94 8.58 6.35
C LEU A 82 -13.21 7.35 5.46
N ASN A 83 -12.34 6.35 5.58
CA ASN A 83 -12.40 5.05 4.92
C ASN A 83 -13.18 3.99 5.72
N ALA A 84 -13.80 4.36 6.85
CA ALA A 84 -14.80 3.50 7.49
C ALA A 84 -16.06 3.50 6.63
N LYS A 85 -16.60 2.30 6.36
CA LYS A 85 -17.85 2.17 5.61
C LYS A 85 -18.94 2.94 6.35
N SER A 86 -19.65 3.83 5.64
CA SER A 86 -20.90 4.39 6.16
C SER A 86 -21.84 3.23 6.44
N VAL A 87 -22.18 3.03 7.70
CA VAL A 87 -23.27 2.13 8.08
C VAL A 87 -24.53 2.81 7.57
N VAL A 88 -24.96 2.42 6.37
CA VAL A 88 -26.30 2.73 5.88
C VAL A 88 -27.23 1.80 6.66
N THR A 89 -27.79 2.33 7.74
CA THR A 89 -28.96 1.76 8.41
C THR A 89 -30.21 2.01 7.59
#